data_AF-A0A8T6L780-F1
#
_entry.id   AF-A0A8T6L780-F1
#
_cell.length_a   1.000
_cell.length_b   1.000
_cell.length_c   1.000
_cell.angle_alpha   90.00
_cell.angle_beta   90.00
_cell.angle_gamma   90.00
#
_symmetry.space_group_name_H-M   'P 1'
#
loop_
_entity.id
_entity.type
_entity.pdbx_description
1 polymer ?
#
loop_
_entity_poly.entity_id
_entity_poly.type
_entity_poly.pdbx_seq_one_letter_code
_entity_poly.pdbx_strand_id
1 'polypeptide(L)'
;MLPMSERIYCSEASADQPMLGTAAVVDVWLLLEYRPAWRAKAITDNALGEGVRSWLAQGLEALEGQGHKVRAQFIRQPEIDRPDTRLLVHHDGMLRAFESGGPGYDGLIRTPIEALFHGHSGERLEAPRYFVCTNGQRDLCCARFGLPLYNRLRERLGERVWQVTHLGGHRFAPNVLVLPQGVLY
;
A
#
# COMPACT_ATOMS: atom_id res chain seq x y z
N MET A 1 39.78 4.01 -10.55
CA MET A 1 38.34 3.90 -10.81
C MET A 1 37.94 2.46 -10.51
N LEU A 2 37.46 2.19 -9.29
CA LEU A 2 37.03 0.84 -8.92
C LEU A 2 35.84 0.46 -9.81
N PRO A 3 35.78 -0.77 -10.36
CA PRO A 3 34.62 -1.19 -11.14
C PRO A 3 33.39 -1.05 -10.25
N MET A 4 32.33 -0.41 -10.76
CA MET A 4 31.03 -0.46 -10.11
C MET A 4 30.70 -1.95 -9.98
N SER A 5 30.73 -2.47 -8.76
CA SER A 5 30.31 -3.85 -8.48
C SER A 5 28.96 -4.04 -9.17
N GLU A 6 28.86 -5.02 -10.08
CA GLU A 6 27.59 -5.41 -10.68
C GLU A 6 26.62 -5.70 -9.54
N ARG A 7 25.64 -4.82 -9.36
CA ARG A 7 24.65 -5.00 -8.29
C ARG A 7 23.75 -6.15 -8.71
N ILE A 8 23.80 -7.24 -7.95
CA ILE A 8 22.90 -8.38 -8.15
C ILE A 8 21.54 -8.02 -7.55
N TYR A 9 20.50 -8.04 -8.38
CA TYR A 9 19.13 -7.85 -7.94
C TYR A 9 18.49 -9.20 -7.60
N CYS A 10 17.87 -9.25 -6.43
CA CYS A 10 17.18 -10.42 -5.90
C CYS A 10 16.18 -11.06 -6.88
N SER A 11 15.45 -10.25 -7.64
CA SER A 11 14.46 -10.72 -8.63
C SER A 11 15.08 -11.26 -9.90
N GLU A 12 16.17 -10.65 -10.38
CA GLU A 12 16.94 -11.17 -11.51
C GLU A 12 17.59 -12.51 -11.15
N ALA A 13 18.12 -12.64 -9.93
CA ALA A 13 18.72 -13.86 -9.42
C ALA A 13 17.70 -15.00 -9.13
N SER A 14 16.40 -14.71 -9.14
CA SER A 14 15.34 -15.68 -8.85
C SER A 14 14.46 -15.98 -10.08
N ALA A 15 14.90 -15.61 -11.29
CA ALA A 15 14.08 -15.68 -12.50
C ALA A 15 13.70 -17.12 -12.93
N ASP A 16 14.43 -18.12 -12.46
CA ASP A 16 14.17 -19.54 -12.67
C ASP A 16 13.20 -20.15 -11.64
N GLN A 17 12.83 -19.39 -10.59
CA GLN A 17 11.88 -19.87 -9.58
C GLN A 17 10.43 -19.79 -10.11
N PRO A 18 9.58 -20.79 -9.78
CA PRO A 18 8.15 -20.70 -10.07
C PRO A 18 7.54 -19.43 -9.47
N MET A 19 6.70 -18.74 -10.24
CA MET A 19 5.96 -17.55 -9.79
C MET A 19 4.96 -17.85 -8.66
N LEU A 20 4.66 -19.12 -8.40
CA LEU A 20 3.84 -19.55 -7.29
C LEU A 20 4.62 -19.41 -5.97
N GLY A 21 4.27 -18.38 -5.19
CA GLY A 21 4.83 -18.14 -3.85
C GLY A 21 3.78 -18.25 -2.75
N THR A 22 4.23 -18.45 -1.52
CA THR A 22 3.41 -18.33 -0.30
C THR A 22 3.39 -16.86 0.16
N ALA A 23 2.47 -16.07 -0.39
CA ALA A 23 2.19 -14.75 0.15
C ALA A 23 1.61 -14.87 1.58
N ALA A 24 1.91 -13.91 2.44
CA ALA A 24 1.28 -13.87 3.76
C ALA A 24 -0.23 -13.71 3.62
N VAL A 25 -1.00 -14.49 4.36
CA VAL A 25 -2.46 -14.36 4.43
C VAL A 25 -2.79 -13.04 5.13
N VAL A 26 -3.52 -12.17 4.43
CA VAL A 26 -3.98 -10.86 4.93
C VAL A 26 -5.49 -10.85 4.85
N ASP A 27 -6.15 -10.66 5.99
CA ASP A 27 -7.61 -10.60 6.07
C ASP A 27 -8.11 -9.17 5.84
N VAL A 28 -7.30 -8.18 6.23
CA VAL A 28 -7.64 -6.76 6.14
C VAL A 28 -6.46 -5.95 5.62
N TRP A 29 -6.64 -5.22 4.52
CA TRP A 29 -5.69 -4.20 4.09
C TRP A 29 -6.15 -2.81 4.52
N LEU A 30 -5.29 -2.06 5.21
CA LEU A 30 -5.47 -0.65 5.53
C LEU A 30 -4.48 0.19 4.71
N LEU A 31 -4.95 0.83 3.64
CA LEU A 31 -4.11 1.57 2.70
C LEU A 31 -4.32 3.06 2.92
N LEU A 32 -3.43 3.69 3.70
CA LEU A 32 -3.50 5.12 3.99
C LEU A 32 -2.72 5.91 2.94
N GLU A 33 -3.34 6.90 2.34
CA GLU A 33 -2.65 7.81 1.43
C GLU A 33 -1.63 8.66 2.19
N TYR A 34 -0.35 8.51 1.84
CA TYR A 34 0.74 9.30 2.40
C TYR A 34 1.65 9.76 1.26
N ARG A 35 1.53 11.04 0.93
CA ARG A 35 2.20 11.69 -0.21
C ARG A 35 3.70 11.96 -0.04
N PRO A 36 4.21 12.30 1.16
CA PRO A 36 5.65 12.56 1.32
C PRO A 36 6.52 11.35 0.93
N ALA A 37 7.83 11.59 0.83
CA ALA A 37 8.79 10.52 0.58
C ALA A 37 8.72 9.45 1.68
N TRP A 38 8.80 8.18 1.28
CA TRP A 38 8.75 7.05 2.21
C TRP A 38 10.13 6.68 2.73
N ARG A 39 10.22 6.39 4.03
CA ARG A 39 11.38 5.72 4.62
C ARG A 39 11.26 4.19 4.53
N ALA A 40 12.32 3.49 4.96
CA ALA A 40 12.43 2.03 4.84
C ALA A 40 11.33 1.26 5.61
N LYS A 41 10.86 1.79 6.75
CA LYS A 41 9.71 1.26 7.50
C LYS A 41 8.56 2.26 7.48
N ALA A 42 7.66 2.11 6.52
CA ALA A 42 6.71 3.17 6.21
C ALA A 42 5.80 3.59 7.39
N ILE A 43 5.28 2.64 8.18
CA ILE A 43 4.32 2.99 9.24
C ILE A 43 5.01 3.55 10.49
N THR A 44 6.23 3.10 10.80
CA THR A 44 6.92 3.46 12.05
C THR A 44 7.89 4.64 11.91
N ASP A 45 8.28 5.00 10.68
CA ASP A 45 9.43 5.90 10.43
C ASP A 45 9.05 7.14 9.59
N ASN A 46 7.75 7.36 9.34
CA ASN A 46 7.28 8.51 8.57
C ASN A 46 6.71 9.60 9.49
N ALA A 47 6.75 10.84 9.01
CA ALA A 47 6.36 12.06 9.74
C ALA A 47 4.83 12.22 9.82
N LEU A 48 4.12 11.17 10.23
CA LEU A 48 2.73 11.28 10.64
C LEU A 48 2.65 12.05 11.96
N GLY A 49 1.69 12.98 12.05
CA GLY A 49 1.35 13.63 13.32
C GLY A 49 0.98 12.59 14.38
N GLU A 50 1.23 12.91 15.65
CA GLU A 50 0.97 11.99 16.77
C GLU A 50 -0.46 11.46 16.81
N GLY A 51 -1.45 12.32 16.56
CA GLY A 51 -2.86 11.91 16.49
C GLY A 51 -3.13 10.85 15.44
N VAL A 52 -2.55 10.99 14.24
CA VAL A 52 -2.72 10.01 13.14
C VAL A 52 -2.01 8.69 13.46
N ARG A 53 -0.82 8.76 14.07
CA ARG A 53 -0.08 7.56 14.49
C ARG A 53 -0.86 6.78 15.56
N SER A 54 -1.39 7.49 16.56
CA SER A 54 -2.18 6.88 17.64
C SER A 54 -3.47 6.27 17.11
N TRP A 55 -4.18 7.00 16.24
CA TRP A 55 -5.38 6.50 15.56
C TRP A 55 -5.11 5.23 14.74
N LEU A 56 -4.02 5.20 13.96
CA LEU A 56 -3.64 4.04 13.18
C LEU A 56 -3.25 2.85 14.08
N ALA A 57 -2.47 3.09 15.13
CA ALA A 57 -2.05 2.06 16.08
C ALA A 57 -3.24 1.42 16.82
N GLN A 58 -4.15 2.25 17.35
CA GLN A 58 -5.37 1.78 18.01
C GLN A 58 -6.27 1.00 17.07
N GLY A 59 -6.39 1.44 15.81
CA GLY A 59 -7.16 0.74 14.80
C GLY A 59 -6.59 -0.64 14.44
N LEU A 60 -5.26 -0.73 14.32
CA LEU A 60 -4.57 -2.01 14.11
C LEU A 60 -4.82 -2.95 15.29
N GLU A 61 -4.58 -2.48 16.52
CA GLU A 61 -4.77 -3.26 17.74
C GLU A 61 -6.22 -3.75 17.90
N ALA A 62 -7.21 -2.89 17.61
CA ALA A 62 -8.63 -3.25 17.72
C ALA A 62 -9.03 -4.36 16.74
N LEU A 63 -8.58 -4.28 15.48
CA LEU A 63 -8.89 -5.28 14.45
C LEU A 63 -8.11 -6.58 14.66
N GLU A 64 -6.86 -6.50 15.10
CA GLU A 64 -6.06 -7.68 15.48
C GLU A 64 -6.66 -8.37 16.72
N GLY A 65 -7.17 -7.60 17.69
CA GLY A 65 -7.90 -8.10 18.86
C GLY A 65 -9.20 -8.82 18.50
N GLN A 66 -9.77 -8.55 17.32
CA GLN A 66 -10.91 -9.28 16.75
C GLN A 66 -10.49 -10.53 15.95
N GLY A 67 -9.19 -10.83 15.89
CA GLY A 67 -8.64 -12.03 15.25
C GLY A 67 -8.25 -11.84 13.78
N HIS A 68 -8.31 -10.63 13.24
CA HIS A 68 -7.93 -10.36 11.85
C HIS A 68 -6.41 -10.24 11.68
N LYS A 69 -5.87 -10.80 10.59
CA LYS A 69 -4.51 -10.50 10.12
C LYS A 69 -4.52 -9.21 9.32
N VAL A 70 -4.23 -8.11 9.99
CA VAL A 70 -4.28 -6.77 9.40
C VAL A 70 -2.94 -6.40 8.81
N ARG A 71 -2.98 -5.75 7.65
CA ARG A 71 -1.79 -5.17 7.03
C ARG A 71 -2.04 -3.75 6.60
N ALA A 72 -1.41 -2.82 7.32
CA ALA A 72 -1.38 -1.44 6.90
C ALA A 72 -0.26 -1.18 5.89
N GLN A 73 -0.50 -0.27 4.95
CA GLN A 73 0.48 0.23 3.98
C GLN A 73 0.22 1.71 3.68
N PHE A 74 1.24 2.39 3.19
CA PHE A 74 1.04 3.69 2.56
C PHE A 74 0.91 3.57 1.06
N ILE A 75 0.00 4.38 0.53
CA ILE A 75 -0.24 4.51 -0.91
C ILE A 75 -0.09 5.97 -1.35
N ARG A 76 0.18 6.19 -2.63
CA ARG A 76 0.14 7.54 -3.23
C ARG A 76 -0.05 7.50 -4.74
N GLN A 77 -0.48 8.63 -5.29
CA GLN A 77 -0.51 8.92 -6.72
C GLN A 77 0.19 10.26 -6.93
N PRO A 78 1.52 10.29 -7.12
CA PRO A 78 2.28 11.54 -7.15
C PRO A 78 1.84 12.52 -8.24
N GLU A 79 1.21 12.00 -9.29
CA GLU A 79 0.74 12.78 -10.44
C GLU A 79 -0.65 13.38 -10.23
N ILE A 80 -1.34 13.03 -9.14
CA ILE A 80 -2.68 13.51 -8.83
C ILE A 80 -2.62 14.40 -7.61
N ASP A 81 -2.92 15.68 -7.80
CA ASP A 81 -3.09 16.62 -6.71
C ASP A 81 -4.55 16.63 -6.25
N ARG A 82 -4.86 15.88 -5.19
CA ARG A 82 -6.19 15.92 -4.55
C ARG A 82 -6.16 16.82 -3.31
N PRO A 83 -7.24 17.54 -2.99
CA PRO A 83 -7.30 18.37 -1.79
C PRO A 83 -7.40 17.56 -0.49
N ASP A 84 -7.83 16.29 -0.58
CA ASP A 84 -8.08 15.39 0.53
C ASP A 84 -7.08 14.21 0.58
N THR A 85 -7.08 13.47 1.69
CA THR A 85 -6.38 12.19 1.81
C THR A 85 -7.37 11.05 1.98
N ARG A 86 -6.95 9.85 1.56
CA ARG A 86 -7.81 8.66 1.57
C ARG A 86 -7.29 7.58 2.50
N LEU A 87 -8.21 6.88 3.16
CA LEU A 87 -7.99 5.54 3.68
C LEU A 87 -8.77 4.56 2.81
N LEU A 88 -8.09 3.56 2.25
CA LEU A 88 -8.77 2.42 1.64
C LEU A 88 -8.75 1.24 2.60
N VAL A 89 -9.90 0.61 2.80
CA VAL A 89 -10.06 -0.59 3.63
C VAL A 89 -10.54 -1.72 2.74
N HIS A 90 -9.77 -2.80 2.69
CA HIS A 90 -10.21 -4.04 2.03
C HIS A 90 -10.43 -5.14 3.05
N HIS A 91 -11.57 -5.80 2.94
CA HIS A 91 -11.96 -6.96 3.73
C HIS A 91 -13.07 -7.73 3.01
N ASP A 92 -13.08 -9.05 3.14
CA ASP A 92 -14.12 -9.95 2.59
C ASP A 92 -14.50 -9.65 1.12
N GLY A 93 -13.49 -9.47 0.28
CA GLY A 93 -13.69 -9.20 -1.15
C GLY A 93 -14.32 -7.83 -1.46
N MET A 94 -14.34 -6.90 -0.51
CA MET A 94 -14.82 -5.53 -0.69
C MET A 94 -13.69 -4.54 -0.47
N LEU A 95 -13.64 -3.48 -1.29
CA LEU A 95 -12.73 -2.35 -1.11
C LEU A 95 -13.55 -1.08 -0.94
N ARG A 96 -13.35 -0.38 0.18
CA ARG A 96 -14.01 0.90 0.49
C ARG A 96 -13.00 2.03 0.60
N ALA A 97 -13.37 3.20 0.13
CA ALA A 97 -12.62 4.44 0.28
C ALA A 97 -13.30 5.37 1.29
N PHE A 98 -12.49 5.95 2.17
CA PHE A 98 -12.89 6.99 3.11
C PHE A 98 -12.02 8.21 2.83
N GLU A 99 -12.65 9.38 2.71
CA GLU A 99 -11.98 10.64 2.41
C GLU A 99 -11.90 11.51 3.67
N SER A 100 -10.82 12.26 3.83
CA SER A 100 -10.66 13.22 4.93
C SER A 100 -11.54 14.46 4.78
N GLY A 101 -12.15 14.70 3.61
CA GLY A 101 -12.97 15.89 3.34
C GLY A 101 -12.19 17.21 3.33
N GLY A 102 -10.86 17.16 3.29
CA GLY A 102 -9.98 18.33 3.31
C GLY A 102 -8.51 17.95 3.50
N PRO A 103 -7.58 18.93 3.50
CA PRO A 103 -6.15 18.65 3.57
C PRO A 103 -5.77 17.95 4.87
N GLY A 104 -4.78 17.08 4.80
CA GLY A 104 -4.34 16.29 5.94
C GLY A 104 -5.32 15.17 6.29
N TYR A 105 -5.36 14.78 7.57
CA TYR A 105 -6.02 13.55 8.03
C TYR A 105 -7.17 13.81 9.00
N ASP A 106 -7.48 15.08 9.32
CA ASP A 106 -8.39 15.44 10.41
C ASP A 106 -9.79 14.85 10.25
N GLY A 107 -10.32 14.76 9.03
CA GLY A 107 -11.62 14.11 8.81
C GLY A 107 -11.59 12.60 9.01
N LEU A 108 -10.47 11.94 8.68
CA LEU A 108 -10.33 10.49 8.84
C LEU A 108 -10.24 10.11 10.32
N ILE A 109 -9.40 10.81 11.09
CA ILE A 109 -9.12 10.45 12.48
C ILE A 109 -10.30 10.73 13.44
N ARG A 110 -11.34 11.44 13.00
CA ARG A 110 -12.58 11.65 13.76
C ARG A 110 -13.37 10.37 13.99
N THR A 111 -13.14 9.35 13.17
CA THR A 111 -13.84 8.06 13.27
C THR A 111 -12.81 6.96 13.52
N PRO A 112 -12.96 6.14 14.57
CA PRO A 112 -12.07 5.00 14.79
C PRO A 112 -12.04 4.05 13.58
N ILE A 113 -10.87 3.48 13.26
CA ILE A 113 -10.72 2.55 12.14
C ILE A 113 -11.66 1.34 12.25
N GLU A 114 -11.87 0.82 13.46
CA GLU A 114 -12.84 -0.25 13.72
C GLU A 114 -14.26 0.15 13.25
N ALA A 115 -14.70 1.37 13.55
CA ALA A 115 -16.00 1.86 13.13
C ALA A 115 -16.08 2.06 11.62
N LEU A 116 -14.99 2.48 10.97
CA LEU A 116 -14.91 2.54 9.50
C LEU A 116 -14.95 1.15 8.88
N PHE A 117 -14.29 0.17 9.49
CA PHE A 117 -14.24 -1.23 9.06
C PHE A 117 -15.62 -1.90 9.08
N HIS A 118 -16.38 -1.74 10.18
CA HIS A 118 -17.74 -2.28 10.32
C HIS A 118 -18.81 -1.43 9.61
N GLY A 119 -18.49 -0.18 9.32
CA GLY A 119 -19.40 0.79 8.72
C GLY A 119 -19.63 0.61 7.22
N HIS A 120 -20.70 1.24 6.72
CA HIS A 120 -21.06 1.24 5.30
C HIS A 120 -20.88 2.60 4.63
N SER A 121 -20.35 3.59 5.35
CA SER A 121 -20.25 4.99 4.92
C SER A 121 -19.19 5.26 3.85
N GLY A 122 -18.21 4.36 3.69
CA GLY A 122 -17.16 4.50 2.67
C GLY A 122 -17.66 4.18 1.26
N GLU A 123 -17.17 4.91 0.26
CA GLU A 123 -17.44 4.67 -1.16
C GLU A 123 -16.94 3.27 -1.53
N ARG A 124 -17.82 2.43 -2.08
CA ARG A 124 -17.44 1.11 -2.55
C ARG A 124 -16.76 1.22 -3.92
N LEU A 125 -15.52 0.74 -4.00
CA LEU A 125 -14.73 0.75 -5.23
C LEU A 125 -14.91 -0.58 -5.98
N GLU A 126 -15.87 -0.64 -6.90
CA GLU A 126 -16.15 -1.87 -7.67
C GLU A 126 -15.04 -2.19 -8.69
N ALA A 127 -14.49 -1.15 -9.33
CA ALA A 127 -13.43 -1.35 -10.31
C ALA A 127 -12.09 -1.66 -9.61
N PRO A 128 -11.28 -2.61 -10.12
CA PRO A 128 -10.02 -2.98 -9.49
C PRO A 128 -9.08 -1.79 -9.29
N ARG A 129 -8.34 -1.81 -8.18
CA ARG A 129 -7.23 -0.91 -7.89
C ARG A 129 -5.93 -1.72 -7.86
N TYR A 130 -4.89 -1.14 -8.45
CA TYR A 130 -3.60 -1.79 -8.67
C TYR A 130 -2.54 -1.05 -7.85
N PHE A 131 -1.90 -1.74 -6.93
CA PHE A 131 -0.94 -1.18 -5.99
C PHE A 131 0.45 -1.72 -6.30
N VAL A 132 1.26 -0.92 -6.98
CA VAL A 132 2.60 -1.31 -7.42
C VAL A 132 3.61 -0.94 -6.35
N CYS A 133 4.38 -1.92 -5.87
CA CYS A 133 5.40 -1.67 -4.87
C CYS A 133 6.56 -0.85 -5.46
N THR A 134 6.78 0.37 -4.96
CA THR A 134 7.86 1.27 -5.41
C THR A 134 8.80 1.71 -4.27
N ASN A 135 8.71 1.08 -3.09
CA ASN A 135 9.51 1.46 -1.94
C ASN A 135 10.99 1.03 -2.07
N GLY A 136 11.77 1.87 -2.75
CA GLY A 136 13.19 1.65 -2.98
C GLY A 136 14.10 1.81 -1.75
N GLN A 137 13.62 2.45 -0.68
CA GLN A 137 14.35 2.53 0.59
C GLN A 137 14.32 1.19 1.35
N ARG A 138 13.31 0.36 1.07
CA ARG A 138 13.20 -0.98 1.65
C ARG A 138 13.86 -2.04 0.79
N ASP A 139 13.72 -1.94 -0.53
CA ASP A 139 14.18 -2.98 -1.46
C ASP A 139 14.62 -2.41 -2.82
N LEU A 140 15.84 -2.77 -3.24
CA LEU A 140 16.43 -2.27 -4.49
C LEU A 140 15.71 -2.82 -5.74
N CYS A 141 15.16 -4.03 -5.68
CA CYS A 141 14.42 -4.64 -6.79
C CYS A 141 13.11 -3.84 -7.02
N CYS A 142 12.42 -3.45 -5.96
CA CYS A 142 11.25 -2.57 -6.01
C CYS A 142 11.58 -1.17 -6.56
N ALA A 143 12.75 -0.61 -6.22
CA ALA A 143 13.22 0.67 -6.77
C ALA A 143 13.43 0.58 -8.29
N ARG A 144 14.09 -0.49 -8.75
CA ARG A 144 14.50 -0.68 -10.14
C ARG A 144 13.33 -1.03 -11.05
N PHE A 145 12.48 -1.96 -10.64
CA PHE A 145 11.44 -2.52 -11.51
C PHE A 145 10.04 -1.97 -11.21
N GLY A 146 9.79 -1.47 -10.00
CA GLY A 146 8.47 -1.01 -9.58
C GLY A 146 8.00 0.26 -10.29
N LEU A 147 8.86 1.28 -10.38
CA LEU A 147 8.48 2.55 -10.99
C LEU A 147 8.22 2.45 -12.51
N PRO A 148 9.03 1.72 -13.31
CA PRO A 148 8.70 1.46 -14.71
C PRO A 148 7.35 0.75 -14.89
N LEU A 149 7.05 -0.26 -14.07
CA LEU A 149 5.77 -0.96 -14.12
C LEU A 149 4.61 -0.04 -13.74
N TYR A 150 4.77 0.73 -12.66
CA TYR A 150 3.80 1.73 -12.23
C TYR A 150 3.41 2.65 -13.39
N ASN A 151 4.39 3.26 -14.05
CA ASN A 151 4.15 4.18 -15.17
C ASN A 151 3.37 3.51 -16.31
N ARG A 152 3.75 2.29 -16.71
CA ARG A 152 3.06 1.54 -17.78
C ARG A 152 1.64 1.15 -17.44
N LEU A 153 1.37 0.73 -16.20
CA LEU A 153 0.01 0.47 -15.76
C LEU A 153 -0.81 1.76 -15.71
N ARG A 154 -0.22 2.86 -15.25
CA ARG A 154 -0.89 4.15 -15.12
C ARG A 154 -1.25 4.78 -16.47
N GLU A 155 -0.46 4.55 -17.52
CA GLU A 155 -0.79 4.90 -18.91
C GLU A 155 -2.07 4.19 -19.39
N ARG A 156 -2.30 2.95 -18.96
CA ARG A 156 -3.42 2.11 -19.44
C ARG A 156 -4.67 2.16 -18.55
N LEU A 157 -4.48 2.32 -17.25
CA LEU A 157 -5.53 2.11 -16.24
C LEU A 157 -5.86 3.40 -15.46
N GLY A 158 -5.12 4.48 -15.69
CA GLY A 158 -5.38 5.81 -15.12
C GLY A 158 -5.28 5.84 -13.60
N GLU A 159 -6.22 6.54 -12.96
CA GLU A 159 -6.26 6.75 -11.50
C GLU A 159 -6.52 5.48 -10.68
N ARG A 160 -6.66 4.32 -11.33
CA ARG A 160 -6.79 3.04 -10.62
C ARG A 160 -5.46 2.50 -10.12
N VAL A 161 -4.34 3.08 -10.56
CA VAL A 161 -3.00 2.62 -10.22
C VAL A 161 -2.39 3.52 -9.15
N TRP A 162 -1.90 2.89 -8.09
CA TRP A 162 -1.30 3.49 -6.92
C TRP A 162 0.12 2.97 -6.77
N GLN A 163 1.02 3.84 -6.32
CA GLN A 163 2.25 3.36 -5.70
C GLN A 163 1.90 2.87 -4.30
N VAL A 164 2.53 1.79 -3.83
CA VAL A 164 2.38 1.28 -2.45
C VAL A 164 3.74 0.97 -1.82
N THR A 165 3.78 1.03 -0.49
CA THR A 165 4.93 0.59 0.29
C THR A 165 5.17 -0.92 0.18
N HIS A 166 6.31 -1.38 0.72
CA HIS A 166 6.80 -2.72 0.45
C HIS A 166 5.81 -3.84 0.79
N LEU A 167 5.41 -4.62 -0.22
CA LEU A 167 4.42 -5.70 -0.09
C LEU A 167 5.02 -7.05 0.36
N GLY A 168 6.32 -7.15 0.62
CA GLY A 168 6.97 -8.45 0.83
C GLY A 168 7.23 -9.16 -0.50
N GLY A 169 7.92 -10.30 -0.49
CA GLY A 169 8.17 -11.08 -1.70
C GLY A 169 9.08 -10.40 -2.73
N HIS A 170 10.04 -9.57 -2.31
CA HIS A 170 10.91 -8.82 -3.24
C HIS A 170 11.67 -9.68 -4.26
N ARG A 171 11.86 -10.98 -3.99
CA ARG A 171 12.40 -11.95 -4.95
C ARG A 171 11.57 -12.07 -6.24
N PHE A 172 10.31 -11.66 -6.22
CA PHE A 172 9.41 -11.63 -7.38
C PHE A 172 9.13 -10.20 -7.85
N ALA A 173 9.86 -9.21 -7.32
CA ALA A 173 9.62 -7.81 -7.64
C ALA A 173 9.74 -7.58 -9.17
N PRO A 174 8.90 -6.69 -9.72
CA PRO A 174 7.99 -5.78 -9.02
C PRO A 174 6.65 -6.42 -8.64
N ASN A 175 6.26 -6.29 -7.36
CA ASN A 175 5.01 -6.88 -6.88
C ASN A 175 3.82 -5.93 -7.07
N VAL A 176 2.66 -6.50 -7.41
CA VAL A 176 1.40 -5.77 -7.63
C VAL A 176 0.28 -6.40 -6.84
N LEU A 177 -0.25 -5.67 -5.86
CA LEU A 177 -1.48 -6.04 -5.18
C LEU A 177 -2.69 -5.52 -5.98
N VAL A 178 -3.69 -6.39 -6.20
CA VAL A 178 -4.93 -6.06 -6.92
C VAL A 178 -6.11 -6.30 -5.99
N LEU A 179 -6.84 -5.21 -5.68
CA LEU A 179 -8.03 -5.22 -4.83
C LEU A 179 -9.25 -4.79 -5.63
N PRO A 180 -10.46 -5.33 -5.36
CA PRO A 180 -10.79 -6.19 -4.22
C PRO A 180 -10.48 -7.69 -4.40
N GLN A 181 -9.90 -8.09 -5.53
CA GLN A 181 -9.65 -9.50 -5.87
C GLN A 181 -8.72 -10.22 -4.88
N GLY A 182 -7.92 -9.48 -4.10
CA GLY A 182 -7.02 -10.06 -3.10
C GLY A 182 -5.82 -10.79 -3.71
N VAL A 183 -5.46 -10.48 -4.96
CA VAL A 183 -4.37 -11.13 -5.68
C VAL A 183 -3.09 -10.30 -5.54
N LEU A 184 -1.99 -10.97 -5.17
CA LEU A 184 -0.65 -10.39 -5.17
C LEU A 184 0.17 -11.09 -6.24
N TYR A 185 0.55 -10.34 -7.28
CA TYR A 185 1.51 -10.74 -8.31
C TYR A 185 2.93 -10.36 -7.90
#